data_AF-A0A0D2IG93-F1
#
_entry.id   AF-A0A0D2IG93-F1
#
_cell.length_a   1.000
_cell.length_b   1.000
_cell.length_c   1.000
_cell.angle_alpha   90.00
_cell.angle_beta   90.00
_cell.angle_gamma   90.00
#
_symmetry.space_group_name_H-M   'P 1'
#
loop_
_entity.id
_entity.type
_entity.pdbx_description
1 polymer ?
#
loop_
_entity_poly.entity_id
_entity_poly.type
_entity_poly.pdbx_seq_one_letter_code
_entity_poly.pdbx_strand_id
1 'polypeptide(L)'
;MEPVKDLYEHIDEWQKGSVWNADCKSWYKNNIPEGKLWIWGGSALHYLKTIQEVRWEHYEFRYNRKNVWAFLGNGRVKAEIENDVSRLTPYIRNSDDLWNIE
;
A
#
# COMPACT_ATOMS: atom_id res chain seq x y z
N MET A 1 -10.73 -18.58 2.74
CA MET A 1 -10.29 -17.21 2.46
C MET A 1 -9.54 -16.75 3.68
N GLU A 2 -8.24 -16.49 3.55
CA GLU A 2 -7.39 -16.13 4.67
C GLU A 2 -6.90 -14.70 4.40
N PRO A 3 -7.46 -13.67 5.08
CA PRO A 3 -7.18 -12.28 4.75
C PRO A 3 -5.69 -11.94 4.75
N VAL A 4 -4.90 -12.58 5.62
CA VAL A 4 -3.45 -12.40 5.68
C VAL A 4 -2.77 -12.91 4.41
N LYS A 5 -3.17 -14.09 3.93
CA LYS A 5 -2.64 -14.66 2.68
C LYS A 5 -3.03 -13.81 1.48
N ASP A 6 -4.29 -13.39 1.41
CA ASP A 6 -4.78 -12.52 0.34
C ASP A 6 -4.02 -11.18 0.31
N LEU A 7 -3.66 -10.63 1.48
CA LEU A 7 -2.86 -9.40 1.58
C LEU A 7 -1.46 -9.62 1.01
N TYR A 8 -0.80 -10.71 1.39
CA TYR A 8 0.52 -11.05 0.87
C TYR A 8 0.49 -11.29 -0.63
N GLU A 9 -0.51 -11.98 -1.17
CA GLU A 9 -0.66 -12.17 -2.61
C GLU A 9 -0.83 -10.82 -3.34
N HIS A 10 -1.60 -9.89 -2.76
CA HIS A 10 -1.80 -8.56 -3.34
C HIS A 10 -0.51 -7.72 -3.34
N ILE A 11 0.20 -7.69 -2.21
CA ILE A 11 1.46 -6.95 -2.07
C ILE A 11 2.54 -7.58 -2.96
N ASP A 12 2.68 -8.91 -2.98
CA ASP A 12 3.67 -9.61 -3.79
C ASP A 12 3.45 -9.30 -5.28
N GLU A 13 2.19 -9.25 -5.76
CA GLU A 13 1.87 -8.87 -7.14
C GLU A 13 2.27 -7.43 -7.45
N TRP A 14 2.00 -6.49 -6.54
CA TRP A 14 2.40 -5.10 -6.69
C TRP A 14 3.93 -4.94 -6.73
N GLN A 15 4.65 -5.68 -5.86
CA GLN A 15 6.11 -5.62 -5.79
C GLN A 15 6.80 -6.07 -7.08
N LYS A 16 6.17 -6.90 -7.92
CA LYS A 16 6.76 -7.30 -9.22
C LYS A 16 7.14 -6.11 -10.09
N GLY A 17 6.37 -5.03 -10.05
CA GLY A 17 6.64 -3.78 -10.79
C GLY A 17 7.45 -2.75 -10.01
N SER A 18 7.82 -3.03 -8.77
CA SER A 18 8.54 -2.07 -7.91
C SER A 18 10.05 -2.12 -8.16
N VAL A 19 10.72 -0.99 -7.92
CA VAL A 19 12.19 -0.92 -7.96
C VAL A 19 12.85 -1.84 -6.93
N TRP A 20 12.14 -2.15 -5.85
CA TRP A 20 12.64 -3.02 -4.79
C TRP A 20 12.78 -4.46 -5.25
N ASN A 21 12.03 -4.88 -6.27
CA ASN A 21 12.11 -6.23 -6.82
C ASN A 21 13.22 -6.40 -7.87
N ALA A 22 13.93 -5.33 -8.24
CA ALA A 22 15.09 -5.41 -9.16
C ALA A 22 16.13 -6.44 -8.69
N ASP A 23 16.93 -6.96 -9.62
CA ASP A 23 18.00 -7.94 -9.34
C ASP A 23 19.14 -7.30 -8.53
N CYS A 24 18.91 -7.14 -7.24
CA CYS A 24 19.86 -6.57 -6.29
C CYS A 24 19.71 -7.25 -4.94
N LYS A 25 20.81 -7.24 -4.18
CA LYS A 25 20.79 -7.56 -2.76
C LYS A 25 20.43 -6.28 -2.00
N SER A 26 19.42 -6.37 -1.15
CA SER A 26 19.01 -5.26 -0.31
C SER A 26 18.61 -5.75 1.08
N TRP A 27 18.59 -4.84 2.05
CA TRP A 27 18.11 -5.14 3.40
C TRP A 27 16.65 -5.63 3.38
N TYR A 28 15.82 -5.09 2.47
CA TYR A 28 14.43 -5.52 2.29
C TYR A 28 14.26 -6.94 1.76
N LYS A 29 15.31 -7.49 1.14
CA LYS A 29 15.37 -8.89 0.68
C LYS A 29 16.18 -9.79 1.62
N ASN A 30 16.47 -9.32 2.83
CA ASN A 30 17.35 -10.01 3.78
C ASN A 30 18.74 -10.35 3.18
N ASN A 31 19.26 -9.49 2.29
CA ASN A 31 20.52 -9.69 1.55
C ASN A 31 20.56 -10.96 0.67
N ILE A 32 19.41 -11.58 0.40
CA ILE A 32 19.26 -12.75 -0.48
C ILE A 32 18.91 -12.25 -1.88
N PRO A 33 19.66 -12.63 -2.94
CA PRO A 33 19.25 -12.41 -4.32
C PRO A 33 17.85 -12.96 -4.55
N GLU A 34 16.97 -12.18 -5.19
CA GLU A 34 15.55 -12.57 -5.40
C GLU A 34 14.78 -12.91 -4.11
N GLY A 35 15.27 -12.45 -2.94
CA GLY A 35 14.59 -12.65 -1.67
C GLY A 35 13.20 -12.01 -1.64
N LYS A 36 12.29 -12.60 -0.86
CA LYS A 36 10.94 -12.07 -0.67
C LYS A 36 10.99 -10.68 0.00
N LEU A 37 10.22 -9.75 -0.56
CA LEU A 37 10.06 -8.39 -0.04
C LEU A 37 8.96 -8.36 1.01
N TRP A 38 9.29 -7.87 2.20
CA TRP A 38 8.35 -7.73 3.33
C TRP A 38 7.95 -6.27 3.58
N ILE A 39 7.72 -5.52 2.50
CA ILE A 39 7.35 -4.10 2.54
C ILE A 39 5.99 -3.87 1.91
N TRP A 40 5.32 -2.79 2.33
CA TRP A 40 4.02 -2.41 1.79
C TRP A 40 4.03 -2.26 0.26
N GLY A 41 2.97 -2.76 -0.37
CA GLY A 41 2.73 -2.61 -1.81
C GLY A 41 2.01 -1.29 -2.10
N GLY A 42 2.78 -0.24 -2.38
CA GLY A 42 2.24 1.09 -2.66
C GLY A 42 3.14 2.20 -2.14
N SER A 43 2.68 3.44 -2.31
CA SER A 43 3.33 4.61 -1.73
C SER A 43 3.10 4.70 -0.22
N ALA A 44 3.92 5.54 0.45
CA ALA A 44 3.73 5.84 1.86
C ALA A 44 2.37 6.51 2.12
N LEU A 45 1.91 7.39 1.23
CA LEU A 45 0.58 8.01 1.32
C LEU A 45 -0.53 6.97 1.16
N HIS A 46 -0.36 6.02 0.25
CA HIS A 46 -1.31 4.92 0.07
C HIS A 46 -1.45 4.08 1.35
N TYR A 47 -0.32 3.78 2.01
CA TYR A 47 -0.33 3.10 3.30
C TYR A 47 -1.06 3.91 4.37
N LEU A 48 -0.70 5.19 4.54
CA LEU A 48 -1.32 6.08 5.53
C LEU A 48 -2.83 6.18 5.33
N LYS A 49 -3.28 6.34 4.09
CA LYS A 49 -4.70 6.36 3.74
C LYS A 49 -5.39 5.04 4.07
N THR A 50 -4.72 3.91 3.84
CA THR A 50 -5.28 2.57 4.11
C THR A 50 -5.51 2.34 5.60
N ILE A 51 -4.58 2.79 6.45
CA ILE A 51 -4.69 2.59 7.91
C ILE A 51 -5.55 3.65 8.61
N GLN A 52 -5.83 4.77 7.93
CA GLN A 52 -6.64 5.87 8.47
C GLN A 52 -8.09 5.44 8.74
N GLU A 53 -8.64 4.57 7.90
CA GLU A 53 -10.00 4.05 8.03
C GLU A 53 -9.99 2.52 8.17
N VAL A 54 -10.24 2.04 9.40
CA VAL A 54 -10.37 0.60 9.64
C VAL A 54 -11.73 0.11 9.16
N ARG A 55 -11.72 -0.79 8.17
CA ARG A 55 -12.93 -1.38 7.58
C ARG A 55 -13.40 -2.61 8.36
N TRP A 56 -14.06 -2.38 9.49
CA TRP A 56 -14.61 -3.43 10.35
C TRP A 56 -15.64 -4.31 9.65
N GLU A 57 -16.33 -3.78 8.65
CA GLU A 57 -17.34 -4.49 7.88
C GLU A 57 -16.77 -5.68 7.09
N HIS A 58 -15.45 -5.71 6.86
CA HIS A 58 -14.75 -6.83 6.22
C HIS A 58 -14.78 -8.13 7.05
N TYR A 59 -15.04 -8.04 8.37
CA TYR A 59 -15.21 -9.22 9.22
C TYR A 59 -16.55 -9.92 8.99
N GLU A 60 -17.59 -9.14 8.69
CA GLU A 60 -18.96 -9.63 8.49
C GLU A 60 -19.23 -10.01 7.04
N PHE A 61 -18.75 -9.20 6.10
CA PHE A 61 -19.02 -9.42 4.68
C PHE A 61 -18.15 -10.53 4.07
N ARG A 62 -18.69 -11.16 3.02
CA ARG A 62 -17.97 -12.09 2.16
C ARG A 62 -17.97 -11.54 0.75
N TYR A 63 -16.77 -11.43 0.18
CA TYR A 63 -16.58 -10.87 -1.15
C TYR A 63 -16.82 -11.94 -2.21
N ASN A 64 -17.49 -11.57 -3.31
CA ASN A 64 -17.56 -12.39 -4.52
C ASN A 64 -16.25 -12.36 -5.33
N ARG A 65 -15.24 -11.60 -4.89
CA ARG A 65 -13.92 -11.52 -5.51
C ARG A 65 -12.96 -12.51 -4.87
N LYS A 66 -11.97 -12.97 -5.64
CA LYS A 66 -10.95 -13.92 -5.18
C LYS A 66 -10.06 -13.36 -4.06
N ASN A 67 -9.80 -12.06 -4.05
CA ASN A 67 -8.93 -11.38 -3.08
C ASN A 67 -9.68 -10.20 -2.44
N VAL A 68 -9.77 -10.20 -1.11
CA VAL A 68 -10.48 -9.16 -0.33
C VAL A 68 -9.79 -7.80 -0.34
N TRP A 69 -8.50 -7.74 -0.68
CA TRP A 69 -7.69 -6.52 -0.74
C TRP A 69 -7.66 -5.87 -2.12
N ALA A 70 -8.46 -6.35 -3.07
CA ALA A 70 -8.52 -5.78 -4.41
C ALA A 70 -8.91 -4.28 -4.44
N PHE A 71 -9.52 -3.74 -3.38
CA PHE A 71 -9.84 -2.32 -3.26
C PHE A 71 -8.63 -1.41 -3.11
N LEU A 72 -7.46 -1.94 -2.72
CA LEU A 72 -6.19 -1.19 -2.65
C LEU A 72 -5.67 -0.75 -4.03
N GLY A 73 -6.23 -1.31 -5.11
CA GLY A 73 -5.96 -0.85 -6.46
C GLY A 73 -4.48 -0.93 -6.86
N ASN A 74 -3.95 0.16 -7.40
CA ASN A 74 -2.59 0.25 -7.94
C ASN A 74 -1.56 0.73 -6.91
N GLY A 75 -1.93 0.85 -5.63
CA GLY A 75 -1.03 1.29 -4.57
C GLY A 75 -0.65 2.79 -4.62
N ARG A 76 -1.43 3.62 -5.32
CA ARG A 76 -1.22 5.08 -5.42
C ARG A 76 -2.45 5.85 -4.96
N VAL A 77 -2.23 7.04 -4.41
CA VAL A 77 -3.31 7.98 -4.07
C VAL A 77 -3.59 8.95 -5.22
N LYS A 78 -4.72 9.66 -5.18
CA LYS A 78 -5.15 10.56 -6.26
C LYS A 78 -4.10 11.62 -6.56
N ALA A 79 -3.55 12.24 -5.52
CA ALA A 79 -2.49 13.25 -5.63
C ALA A 79 -1.25 12.76 -6.41
N GLU A 80 -0.89 11.48 -6.29
CA GLU A 80 0.24 10.90 -7.01
C GLU A 80 -0.06 10.66 -8.49
N ILE A 81 -1.33 10.46 -8.84
CA ILE A 81 -1.76 10.24 -10.23
C ILE A 81 -1.91 11.59 -10.94
N GLU A 82 -2.46 12.59 -10.25
CA GLU A 82 -2.68 13.94 -10.78
C GLU A 82 -1.42 14.83 -10.72
N ASN A 83 -0.34 14.35 -10.09
CA ASN A 83 0.88 15.12 -9.81
C ASN A 83 0.62 16.41 -9.02
N ASP A 84 -0.35 16.38 -8.10
CA ASP A 84 -0.66 17.50 -7.22
C ASP A 84 0.33 17.55 -6.05
N VAL A 85 1.44 18.26 -6.27
CA VAL A 85 2.55 18.40 -5.30
C VAL A 85 2.07 18.94 -3.95
N SER A 86 1.05 19.81 -3.94
CA SER A 86 0.52 20.41 -2.71
C SER A 86 -0.11 19.37 -1.77
N ARG A 87 -0.52 18.22 -2.31
CA ARG A 87 -1.20 17.14 -1.58
C ARG A 87 -0.32 15.90 -1.36
N LEU A 88 0.95 15.93 -1.75
CA LEU A 88 1.88 14.80 -1.53
C LEU A 88 2.45 14.73 -0.11
N THR A 89 2.34 15.82 0.67
CA THR A 89 2.85 15.88 2.04
C THR A 89 1.83 16.53 2.98
N PRO A 90 0.61 15.99 3.10
CA PRO A 90 -0.46 16.62 3.88
C PRO A 90 -0.15 16.67 5.38
N TYR A 91 0.82 15.86 5.84
CA TYR A 91 1.30 15.83 7.22
C TYR A 91 2.40 16.87 7.53
N ILE A 92 3.03 17.51 6.52
CA ILE A 92 4.01 18.59 6.74
C ILE A 92 3.26 19.93 6.78
N ARG A 93 3.19 20.58 7.94
CA ARG A 93 2.30 21.73 8.16
C ARG A 93 2.90 22.77 9.12
N ASN A 94 2.43 24.00 8.96
CA ASN A 94 2.85 25.15 9.78
C ASN A 94 1.97 25.35 11.04
N SER A 95 0.84 24.65 11.12
CA SER A 95 -0.14 24.71 12.20
C SER A 95 -0.81 23.34 12.40
N ASP A 96 -1.29 23.09 13.62
CA ASP A 96 -1.98 21.85 14.01
C ASP A 96 -3.45 21.86 13.59
N ASP A 97 -3.69 21.81 12.29
CA ASP A 97 -5.03 21.65 11.74
C ASP A 97 -5.39 20.16 11.57
N LEU A 98 -6.55 19.84 11.01
CA LEU A 98 -6.85 18.50 10.52
C LEU A 98 -6.30 18.34 9.09
N TRP A 99 -5.88 17.13 8.73
CA TRP A 99 -5.39 16.80 7.39
C TRP A 99 -6.00 15.49 6.93
N ASN A 100 -6.05 15.29 5.62
CA ASN A 100 -6.59 14.10 5.00
C ASN A 100 -5.81 13.73 3.74
N ILE A 101 -5.89 12.46 3.34
CA ILE A 101 -5.34 11.94 2.09
C ILE A 101 -6.51 11.54 1.17
N GLU A 102 -6.78 12.34 0.15
CA GLU A 102 -7.79 12.05 -0.87
C GLU A 102 -7.36 11.07 -1.96
#